data_AF-A0A6L9ZRQ6-F1
#
_entry.id   AF-A0A6L9ZRQ6-F1
#
_cell.length_a   1.000
_cell.length_b   1.000
_cell.length_c   1.000
_cell.angle_alpha   90.00
_cell.angle_beta   90.00
_cell.angle_gamma   90.00
#
_symmetry.space_group_name_H-M   'P 1'
#
loop_
_entity.id
_entity.type
_entity.pdbx_description
1 polymer ?
#
loop_
_entity_poly.entity_id
_entity_poly.type
_entity_poly.pdbx_seq_one_letter_code
_entity_poly.pdbx_strand_id
1 'polypeptide(L)'
;MANQKKLDLVIIGLDFFIFNSLIGTRQSFSEQRLEKKYIILEDLLNITFSLDALVASQETVIDSNKNLPNNIFDGENGFIPYLNVDPKKTKSRFEKIMNNYYEGYYTTYQLSNQLLDEFKKVVDLCKKNQIKLISYISPAHATQWEIIKSSGQWSTFEEWKRKIVEISDVFDFYGYNSITTEPIHNDMENYRENSHYTPKVGNLILNRLLSYKEEEVPQDFGILINSENIESHLTKIRQDREIWAKNHPGEVKLVKEIKQKFDASLN
;
A
#
# COMPACT_ATOMS: atom_id res chain seq x y z
N MET A 1 23.23 -0.21 -13.39
CA MET A 1 23.13 -0.04 -11.92
C MET A 1 24.50 -0.27 -11.29
N ALA A 2 25.20 0.81 -10.91
CA ALA A 2 26.56 0.73 -10.35
C ALA A 2 26.63 -0.15 -9.08
N ASN A 3 25.56 -0.16 -8.29
CA ASN A 3 25.50 -0.77 -6.95
C ASN A 3 24.84 -2.16 -6.91
N GLN A 4 24.20 -2.61 -7.99
CA GLN A 4 23.45 -3.87 -8.08
C GLN A 4 23.72 -4.54 -9.45
N LYS A 5 24.97 -4.98 -9.69
CA LYS A 5 25.40 -5.52 -11.00
C LYS A 5 24.73 -6.85 -11.39
N LYS A 6 24.09 -7.53 -10.45
CA LYS A 6 23.46 -8.85 -10.63
C LYS A 6 21.96 -8.84 -10.34
N LEU A 7 21.29 -7.69 -10.43
CA LEU A 7 19.85 -7.65 -10.20
C LEU A 7 19.14 -8.50 -11.26
N ASP A 8 18.42 -9.53 -10.81
CA ASP A 8 17.74 -10.52 -11.63
C ASP A 8 16.23 -10.56 -11.39
N LEU A 9 15.77 -10.11 -10.21
CA LEU A 9 14.36 -10.05 -9.82
C LEU A 9 13.99 -8.69 -9.21
N VAL A 10 12.87 -8.15 -9.67
CA VAL A 10 12.16 -7.03 -9.05
C VAL A 10 10.74 -7.48 -8.72
N ILE A 11 10.30 -7.23 -7.49
CA ILE A 11 8.91 -7.38 -7.07
C ILE A 11 8.39 -5.98 -6.74
N ILE A 12 7.29 -5.57 -7.37
CA ILE A 12 6.74 -4.22 -7.20
C ILE A 12 5.25 -4.28 -6.85
N GLY A 13 4.90 -3.63 -5.74
CA GLY A 13 3.51 -3.41 -5.32
C GLY A 13 2.92 -2.18 -5.99
N LEU A 14 1.69 -2.31 -6.47
CA LEU A 14 0.91 -1.26 -7.13
C LEU A 14 -0.32 -0.96 -6.26
N ASP A 15 -0.48 0.31 -5.91
CA ASP A 15 -1.61 0.78 -5.10
C ASP A 15 -2.43 1.81 -5.88
N PHE A 16 -3.75 1.61 -5.96
CA PHE A 16 -4.66 2.48 -6.72
C PHE A 16 -4.49 3.96 -6.37
N PHE A 17 -4.35 4.27 -5.08
CA PHE A 17 -4.23 5.65 -4.62
C PHE A 17 -2.95 6.33 -5.12
N ILE A 18 -1.85 5.59 -5.36
CA ILE A 18 -0.60 6.15 -5.85
C ILE A 18 -0.77 6.68 -7.27
N PHE A 19 -1.61 6.06 -8.09
CA PHE A 19 -1.90 6.49 -9.47
C PHE A 19 -2.83 7.71 -9.56
N ASN A 20 -2.80 8.60 -8.56
CA ASN A 20 -3.60 9.82 -8.51
C ASN A 20 -2.78 11.03 -8.98
N SER A 21 -3.27 11.77 -9.97
CA SER A 21 -2.59 12.97 -10.51
C SER A 21 -2.51 14.12 -9.52
N LEU A 22 -3.35 14.12 -8.48
CA LEU A 22 -3.39 15.17 -7.45
C LEU A 22 -2.45 14.91 -6.28
N ILE A 23 -1.86 13.71 -6.18
CA ILE A 23 -0.86 13.41 -5.15
C ILE A 23 0.50 13.83 -5.68
N GLY A 24 1.05 14.89 -5.10
CA GLY A 24 2.38 15.37 -5.46
C GLY A 24 3.44 14.29 -5.27
N THR A 25 4.33 14.16 -6.25
CA THR A 25 5.56 13.37 -6.08
C THR A 25 6.41 14.06 -5.01
N ARG A 26 6.82 13.34 -3.95
CA ARG A 26 7.78 13.86 -2.98
C ARG A 26 9.09 14.26 -3.69
N GLN A 27 9.88 15.15 -3.06
CA GLN A 27 11.19 15.52 -3.60
C GLN A 27 12.00 14.27 -3.99
N SER A 28 12.53 14.29 -5.21
CA SER A 28 13.33 13.20 -5.75
C SER A 28 14.64 13.03 -4.96
N PHE A 29 15.30 11.90 -5.17
CA PHE A 29 16.66 11.68 -4.70
C PHE A 29 17.68 12.39 -5.61
N SER A 30 18.89 12.62 -5.10
CA SER A 30 20.01 13.07 -5.94
C SER A 30 20.56 11.88 -6.73
N GLU A 31 20.47 11.92 -8.06
CA GLU A 31 21.05 10.90 -8.94
C GLU A 31 22.56 10.73 -8.69
N GLN A 32 23.26 11.84 -8.47
CA GLN A 32 24.68 11.85 -8.15
C GLN A 32 25.01 11.02 -6.90
N ARG A 33 24.10 10.98 -5.91
CA ARG A 33 24.27 10.15 -4.71
C ARG A 33 24.04 8.67 -5.01
N LEU A 34 23.13 8.32 -5.92
CA LEU A 34 22.87 6.92 -6.30
C LEU A 34 23.95 6.30 -7.19
N GLU A 35 24.65 7.11 -7.98
CA GLU A 35 25.72 6.64 -8.87
C GLU A 35 27.03 6.33 -8.12
N LYS A 36 27.19 6.89 -6.92
CA LYS A 36 28.40 6.71 -6.10
C LYS A 36 28.27 5.50 -5.17
N LYS A 37 29.44 4.93 -4.82
CA LYS A 37 29.59 3.83 -3.84
C LYS A 37 30.14 4.28 -2.49
N TYR A 38 30.31 5.59 -2.33
CA TYR A 38 30.94 6.20 -1.17
C TYR A 38 30.18 7.46 -0.79
N ILE A 39 30.20 7.80 0.49
CA ILE A 39 29.64 9.04 1.03
C ILE A 39 30.55 10.19 0.55
N ILE A 40 29.95 11.22 -0.06
CA ILE A 40 30.70 12.40 -0.50
C ILE A 40 31.07 13.21 0.74
N LEU A 41 32.26 13.84 0.76
CA LEU A 41 32.72 14.63 1.90
C LEU A 41 31.70 15.71 2.30
N GLU A 42 31.05 16.35 1.34
CA GLU A 42 29.97 17.32 1.58
C GLU A 42 28.79 16.69 2.34
N ASP A 43 28.36 15.49 1.96
CA ASP A 43 27.30 14.77 2.67
C ASP A 43 27.76 14.39 4.09
N LEU A 44 29.00 13.93 4.25
CA LEU A 44 29.56 13.62 5.57
C LEU A 44 29.55 14.86 6.47
N LEU A 45 30.04 16.00 5.97
CA LEU A 45 30.06 17.26 6.70
C LEU A 45 28.66 17.77 7.04
N ASN A 46 27.71 17.69 6.10
CA ASN A 46 26.32 18.11 6.33
C ASN A 46 25.62 17.22 7.36
N ILE A 47 25.93 15.92 7.39
CA ILE A 47 25.33 14.99 8.36
C ILE A 47 25.97 15.12 9.74
N THR A 48 27.29 15.35 9.84
CA THR A 48 28.00 15.33 11.14
C THR A 48 28.25 16.71 11.74
N PHE A 49 28.24 17.78 10.95
CA PHE A 49 28.60 19.14 11.39
C PHE A 49 27.57 20.23 11.04
N SER A 50 26.35 19.87 10.61
CA SER A 50 25.31 20.89 10.41
C SER A 50 24.75 21.37 11.76
N LEU A 51 24.43 22.66 11.82
CA LEU A 51 23.71 23.25 12.94
C LEU A 51 22.35 22.55 13.13
N ASP A 52 21.73 22.13 12.03
CA ASP A 52 20.50 21.34 12.03
C ASP A 52 20.67 19.98 12.71
N ALA A 53 21.78 19.26 12.45
CA ALA A 53 22.08 18.00 13.13
C ALA A 53 22.31 18.20 14.64
N LEU A 54 22.95 19.30 15.04
CA LEU A 54 23.13 19.65 16.45
C LEU A 54 21.79 19.97 17.13
N VAL A 55 20.94 20.77 16.48
CA VAL A 55 19.59 21.10 16.97
C VAL A 55 18.74 19.84 17.06
N ALA A 56 18.71 19.00 16.03
CA ALA A 56 17.96 17.74 16.03
C ALA A 56 18.46 16.77 17.12
N SER A 57 19.76 16.72 17.38
CA SER A 57 20.34 15.94 18.48
C SER A 57 19.90 16.46 19.85
N GLN A 58 19.91 17.80 20.03
CA GLN A 58 19.42 18.43 21.26
C GLN A 58 17.92 18.20 21.46
N GLU A 59 17.10 18.35 20.43
CA GLU A 59 15.67 18.05 20.45
C GLU A 59 15.43 16.58 20.81
N THR A 60 16.18 15.66 20.20
CA THR A 60 16.11 14.22 20.51
C THR A 60 16.41 13.94 21.98
N VAL A 61 17.43 14.56 22.57
CA VAL A 61 17.77 14.42 24.01
C VAL A 61 16.69 15.01 24.90
N ILE A 62 16.13 16.17 24.54
CA ILE A 62 15.05 16.82 25.28
C ILE A 62 13.78 15.95 25.26
N ASP A 63 13.40 15.44 24.09
CA ASP A 63 12.20 14.62 23.92
C ASP A 63 12.35 13.25 24.58
N SER A 64 13.54 12.64 24.50
CA SER A 64 13.86 11.39 25.21
C SER A 64 13.80 11.53 26.74
N ASN A 65 14.01 12.74 27.27
CA ASN A 65 13.91 13.02 28.70
C ASN A 65 12.49 13.43 29.16
N LYS A 66 11.68 14.01 28.26
CA LYS A 66 10.28 14.41 28.56
C LYS A 66 9.30 13.25 28.50
N ASN A 67 9.53 12.34 27.55
CA ASN A 67 8.74 11.14 27.38
C ASN A 67 9.71 9.96 27.42
N LEU A 68 9.50 8.99 28.32
CA LEU A 68 10.06 7.66 28.08
C LEU A 68 9.55 7.26 26.69
N PRO A 69 10.43 7.03 25.70
CA PRO A 69 9.97 6.67 24.38
C PRO A 69 9.14 5.40 24.54
N ASN A 70 7.94 5.38 23.95
CA ASN A 70 7.29 4.13 23.61
C ASN A 70 8.17 3.46 22.53
N ASN A 71 9.38 3.00 22.88
CA ASN A 71 10.40 2.33 22.05
C ASN A 71 10.10 2.37 20.54
N ILE A 72 10.19 3.56 19.91
CA ILE A 72 10.17 3.69 18.46
C ILE A 72 11.63 3.74 18.02
N PHE A 73 12.31 2.61 18.17
CA PHE A 73 13.52 2.36 17.41
C PHE A 73 13.08 1.56 16.20
N ASP A 74 13.54 1.91 15.01
CA ASP A 74 13.60 0.92 13.94
C ASP A 74 14.29 -0.32 14.54
N GLY A 75 13.69 -1.50 14.38
CA GLY A 75 14.25 -2.75 14.89
C GLY A 75 15.67 -2.94 14.36
N GLU A 76 16.44 -3.86 14.92
CA GLU A 76 17.83 -4.11 14.47
C GLU A 76 17.95 -4.38 12.96
N ASN A 77 16.84 -4.74 12.31
CA ASN A 77 16.71 -4.96 10.87
C ASN A 77 16.26 -3.70 10.07
N GLY A 78 16.15 -2.53 10.68
CA GLY A 78 15.72 -1.28 10.04
C GLY A 78 14.21 -1.16 9.80
N PHE A 79 13.40 -2.07 10.33
CA PHE A 79 11.94 -2.00 10.24
C PHE A 79 11.35 -1.58 11.58
N ILE A 80 10.37 -0.66 11.58
CA ILE A 80 9.61 -0.32 12.78
C ILE A 80 9.10 -1.63 13.41
N PRO A 81 9.56 -1.99 14.63
CA PRO A 81 9.23 -3.25 15.26
C PRO A 81 7.72 -3.31 15.41
N TYR A 82 7.17 -4.53 15.36
CA TYR A 82 5.74 -4.75 15.44
C TYR A 82 5.19 -4.09 16.72
N LEU A 83 4.70 -2.86 16.60
CA LEU A 83 4.11 -2.14 17.73
C LEU A 83 2.90 -2.97 18.14
N ASN A 84 2.90 -3.42 19.39
CA ASN A 84 1.79 -4.17 19.96
C ASN A 84 0.60 -3.21 20.05
N VAL A 85 -0.19 -3.13 18.98
CA VAL A 85 -1.24 -2.14 18.84
C VAL A 85 -2.39 -2.56 19.74
N ASP A 86 -2.78 -1.70 20.69
CA ASP A 86 -3.87 -1.99 21.65
C ASP A 86 -5.09 -2.58 20.93
N PRO A 87 -5.41 -3.88 21.13
CA PRO A 87 -6.53 -4.55 20.47
C PRO A 87 -7.85 -3.80 20.66
N LYS A 88 -8.04 -3.16 21.83
CA LYS A 88 -9.28 -2.45 22.18
C LYS A 88 -9.56 -1.21 21.34
N LYS A 89 -8.58 -0.77 20.55
CA LYS A 89 -8.68 0.41 19.69
C LYS A 89 -8.82 0.07 18.20
N THR A 90 -9.01 -1.19 17.81
CA THR A 90 -9.09 -1.59 16.38
C THR A 90 -10.12 -0.77 15.63
N LYS A 91 -11.38 -0.71 16.11
CA LYS A 91 -12.44 0.05 15.43
C LYS A 91 -12.08 1.53 15.22
N SER A 92 -11.53 2.19 16.25
CA SER A 92 -11.15 3.60 16.16
C SER A 92 -10.00 3.83 15.17
N ARG A 93 -9.07 2.88 15.05
CA ARG A 93 -8.01 2.94 14.01
C ARG A 93 -8.58 2.83 12.61
N PHE A 94 -9.48 1.86 12.40
CA PHE A 94 -10.22 1.74 11.14
C PHE A 94 -10.93 3.05 10.81
N GLU A 95 -11.73 3.59 11.73
CA GLU A 95 -12.43 4.87 11.52
C GLU A 95 -11.48 6.00 11.12
N LYS A 96 -10.35 6.15 11.82
CA LYS A 96 -9.35 7.19 11.54
C LYS A 96 -8.75 7.04 10.14
N ILE A 97 -8.27 5.85 9.77
CA ILE A 97 -7.60 5.67 8.49
C ILE A 97 -8.61 5.71 7.33
N MET A 98 -9.80 5.16 7.51
CA MET A 98 -10.89 5.28 6.55
C MET A 98 -11.25 6.74 6.28
N ASN A 99 -11.29 7.59 7.32
CA ASN A 99 -11.52 9.03 7.14
C ASN A 99 -10.42 9.70 6.32
N ASN A 100 -9.14 9.37 6.58
CA ASN A 100 -8.01 9.88 5.78
C ASN A 100 -8.15 9.52 4.29
N TYR A 101 -8.65 8.32 3.97
CA TYR A 101 -8.87 7.89 2.59
C TYR A 101 -9.96 8.69 1.88
N TYR A 102 -11.01 9.13 2.58
CA TYR A 102 -11.99 10.07 2.01
C TYR A 102 -11.39 11.45 1.78
N GLU A 103 -10.72 12.01 2.78
CA GLU A 103 -10.20 13.39 2.74
C GLU A 103 -9.06 13.57 1.74
N GLY A 104 -8.10 12.63 1.73
CA GLY A 104 -6.81 12.83 1.05
C GLY A 104 -6.61 12.07 -0.25
N TYR A 105 -7.43 11.06 -0.55
CA TYR A 105 -7.08 10.07 -1.58
C TYR A 105 -8.17 9.81 -2.61
N TYR A 106 -9.40 9.46 -2.19
CA TYR A 106 -10.39 8.90 -3.12
C TYR A 106 -11.47 9.89 -3.57
N THR A 107 -11.86 10.88 -2.77
CA THR A 107 -12.95 11.81 -3.15
C THR A 107 -12.59 12.65 -4.39
N THR A 108 -11.35 13.10 -4.48
CA THR A 108 -10.84 13.93 -5.60
C THR A 108 -10.01 13.13 -6.60
N TYR A 109 -10.02 11.80 -6.52
CA TYR A 109 -9.13 10.95 -7.29
C TYR A 109 -9.24 11.20 -8.80
N GLN A 110 -8.08 11.32 -9.44
CA GLN A 110 -7.94 11.42 -10.89
C GLN A 110 -6.84 10.49 -11.36
N LEU A 111 -7.19 9.51 -12.20
CA LEU A 111 -6.22 8.54 -12.72
C LEU A 111 -5.12 9.27 -13.52
N SER A 112 -3.87 9.04 -13.13
CA SER A 112 -2.71 9.68 -13.75
C SER A 112 -2.14 8.83 -14.89
N ASN A 113 -2.31 9.30 -16.14
CA ASN A 113 -1.63 8.72 -17.30
C ASN A 113 -0.11 8.80 -17.17
N GLN A 114 0.41 9.87 -16.58
CA GLN A 114 1.86 10.02 -16.34
C GLN A 114 2.38 8.89 -15.44
N LEU A 115 1.67 8.53 -14.37
CA LEU A 115 2.11 7.46 -13.48
C LEU A 115 1.95 6.06 -14.10
N LEU A 116 0.95 5.88 -14.98
CA LEU A 116 0.88 4.69 -15.83
C LEU A 116 2.09 4.60 -16.78
N ASP A 117 2.50 5.71 -17.38
CA ASP A 117 3.72 5.78 -18.20
C ASP A 117 4.99 5.51 -17.39
N GLU A 118 5.08 5.99 -16.15
CA GLU A 118 6.19 5.64 -15.24
C GLU A 118 6.23 4.15 -14.93
N PHE A 119 5.08 3.52 -14.66
CA PHE A 119 5.02 2.07 -14.48
C PHE A 119 5.47 1.33 -15.75
N LYS A 120 5.02 1.78 -16.93
CA LYS A 120 5.47 1.24 -18.21
C LYS A 120 6.99 1.35 -18.40
N LYS A 121 7.60 2.49 -18.01
CA LYS A 121 9.07 2.65 -18.06
C LYS A 121 9.79 1.64 -17.17
N VAL A 122 9.27 1.35 -15.97
CA VAL A 122 9.82 0.30 -15.09
C VAL A 122 9.76 -1.07 -15.76
N VAL A 123 8.62 -1.41 -16.37
CA VAL A 123 8.44 -2.68 -17.10
C VAL A 123 9.40 -2.79 -18.28
N ASP A 124 9.50 -1.74 -19.10
CA ASP A 124 10.40 -1.69 -20.27
C ASP A 124 11.87 -1.78 -19.84
N LEU A 125 12.24 -1.13 -18.73
CA LEU A 125 13.59 -1.21 -18.17
C LEU A 125 13.93 -2.63 -17.73
N CYS A 126 13.01 -3.31 -17.04
CA CYS A 126 13.22 -4.69 -16.61
C CYS A 126 13.38 -5.61 -17.83
N LYS A 127 12.49 -5.51 -18.82
CA LYS A 127 12.56 -6.27 -20.08
C LYS A 127 13.89 -6.05 -20.80
N LYS A 128 14.30 -4.79 -21.00
CA LYS A 128 15.55 -4.42 -21.68
C LYS A 128 16.79 -5.02 -21.01
N ASN A 129 16.78 -5.12 -19.68
CA ASN A 129 17.91 -5.62 -18.90
C ASN A 129 17.78 -7.11 -18.51
N GLN A 130 16.78 -7.82 -19.05
CA GLN A 130 16.51 -9.24 -18.73
C GLN A 130 16.30 -9.49 -17.22
N ILE A 131 15.68 -8.52 -16.55
CA ILE A 131 15.31 -8.61 -15.13
C ILE A 131 13.89 -9.15 -15.06
N LYS A 132 13.68 -10.23 -14.29
CA LYS A 132 12.35 -10.75 -14.00
C LYS A 132 11.58 -9.70 -13.19
N LEU A 133 10.41 -9.31 -13.66
CA LEU A 133 9.53 -8.41 -12.95
C LEU A 133 8.28 -9.17 -12.51
N ILE A 134 7.93 -9.04 -11.24
CA ILE A 134 6.66 -9.50 -10.68
C ILE A 134 5.93 -8.28 -10.14
N SER A 135 4.84 -7.90 -10.79
CA SER A 135 3.97 -6.82 -10.34
C SER A 135 2.77 -7.40 -9.60
N TYR A 136 2.36 -6.74 -8.52
CA TYR A 136 1.17 -7.14 -7.78
C TYR A 136 0.39 -5.92 -7.28
N ILE A 137 -0.92 -6.08 -7.08
CA ILE A 137 -1.77 -5.11 -6.41
C ILE A 137 -1.81 -5.47 -4.93
N SER A 138 -1.39 -4.55 -4.06
CA SER A 138 -1.37 -4.78 -2.62
C SER A 138 -2.78 -5.05 -2.08
N PRO A 139 -2.95 -6.02 -1.16
CA PRO A 139 -4.24 -6.23 -0.53
C PRO A 139 -4.50 -5.13 0.50
N ALA A 140 -5.77 -4.76 0.62
CA ALA A 140 -6.27 -3.98 1.73
C ALA A 140 -7.57 -4.61 2.23
N HIS A 141 -8.01 -4.21 3.41
CA HIS A 141 -9.25 -4.72 3.98
C HIS A 141 -10.44 -4.32 3.10
N ALA A 142 -11.48 -5.15 3.04
CA ALA A 142 -12.66 -4.96 2.18
C ALA A 142 -13.35 -3.59 2.36
N THR A 143 -13.23 -2.97 3.54
CA THR A 143 -13.74 -1.62 3.78
C THR A 143 -13.09 -0.55 2.90
N GLN A 144 -11.84 -0.72 2.46
CA GLN A 144 -11.19 0.23 1.56
C GLN A 144 -11.85 0.23 0.17
N TRP A 145 -12.38 -0.91 -0.26
CA TRP A 145 -13.06 -1.06 -1.53
C TRP A 145 -14.44 -0.40 -1.50
N GLU A 146 -15.11 -0.52 -0.36
CA GLU A 146 -16.34 0.22 -0.08
C GLU A 146 -16.13 1.73 -0.07
N ILE A 147 -14.97 2.22 0.39
CA ILE A 147 -14.61 3.65 0.33
C ILE A 147 -14.39 4.11 -1.12
N ILE A 148 -13.70 3.31 -1.94
CA ILE A 148 -13.53 3.61 -3.37
C ILE A 148 -14.91 3.71 -4.04
N LYS A 149 -15.81 2.78 -3.73
CA LYS A 149 -17.17 2.78 -4.28
C LYS A 149 -18.00 3.97 -3.81
N SER A 150 -18.05 4.24 -2.50
CA SER A 150 -18.85 5.32 -1.93
C SER A 150 -18.31 6.71 -2.30
N SER A 151 -17.03 6.80 -2.66
CA SER A 151 -16.40 8.00 -3.24
C SER A 151 -16.70 8.19 -4.73
N GLY A 152 -17.48 7.29 -5.36
CA GLY A 152 -17.81 7.37 -6.79
C GLY A 152 -16.68 6.91 -7.73
N GLN A 153 -15.60 6.32 -7.20
CA GLN A 153 -14.40 5.98 -7.97
C GLN A 153 -14.36 4.53 -8.45
N TRP A 154 -15.46 3.77 -8.31
CA TRP A 154 -15.47 2.36 -8.68
C TRP A 154 -15.14 2.14 -10.16
N SER A 155 -15.77 2.89 -11.07
CA SER A 155 -15.50 2.79 -12.51
C SER A 155 -14.04 3.16 -12.84
N THR A 156 -13.52 4.22 -12.23
CA THR A 156 -12.12 4.65 -12.37
C THR A 156 -11.15 3.59 -11.86
N PHE A 157 -11.49 2.91 -10.76
CA PHE A 157 -10.70 1.82 -10.21
C PHE A 157 -10.64 0.61 -11.16
N GLU A 158 -11.78 0.24 -11.75
CA GLU A 158 -11.81 -0.82 -12.77
C GLU A 158 -11.01 -0.44 -14.02
N GLU A 159 -11.12 0.82 -14.47
CA GLU A 159 -10.34 1.35 -15.59
C GLU A 159 -8.84 1.33 -15.30
N TRP A 160 -8.43 1.73 -14.09
CA TRP A 160 -7.04 1.58 -13.67
C TRP A 160 -6.55 0.14 -13.77
N LYS A 161 -7.36 -0.84 -13.30
CA LYS A 161 -7.01 -2.27 -13.44
C LYS A 161 -6.88 -2.71 -14.89
N ARG A 162 -7.74 -2.24 -15.79
CA ARG A 162 -7.60 -2.50 -17.24
C ARG A 162 -6.29 -1.92 -17.78
N LYS A 163 -5.97 -0.68 -17.41
CA LYS A 163 -4.76 0.02 -17.88
C LYS A 163 -3.46 -0.62 -17.39
N ILE A 164 -3.40 -1.11 -16.15
CA ILE A 164 -2.19 -1.79 -15.66
C ILE A 164 -1.96 -3.13 -16.36
N VAL A 165 -3.02 -3.91 -16.66
CA VAL A 165 -2.86 -5.21 -17.33
C VAL A 165 -2.51 -5.07 -18.82
N GLU A 166 -2.84 -3.93 -19.45
CA GLU A 166 -2.33 -3.58 -20.78
C GLU A 166 -0.79 -3.41 -20.78
N ILE A 167 -0.19 -3.07 -19.63
CA ILE A 167 1.25 -2.80 -19.50
C ILE A 167 2.02 -4.09 -19.12
N SER A 168 1.50 -4.87 -18.18
CA SER A 168 2.10 -6.13 -17.70
C SER A 168 1.03 -7.00 -17.04
N ASP A 169 1.22 -8.32 -17.04
CA ASP A 169 0.47 -9.20 -16.16
C ASP A 169 0.73 -8.82 -14.69
N VAL A 170 -0.30 -8.91 -13.85
CA VAL A 170 -0.25 -8.47 -12.45
C VAL A 170 -0.93 -9.50 -11.54
N PHE A 171 -0.34 -9.81 -10.39
CA PHE A 171 -1.05 -10.55 -9.34
C PHE A 171 -1.97 -9.63 -8.54
N ASP A 172 -3.25 -9.92 -8.54
CA ASP A 172 -4.26 -9.12 -7.83
C ASP A 172 -4.61 -9.75 -6.48
N PHE A 173 -4.15 -9.11 -5.39
CA PHE A 173 -4.54 -9.47 -4.02
C PHE A 173 -5.70 -8.62 -3.50
N TYR A 174 -6.19 -7.67 -4.31
CA TYR A 174 -7.39 -6.91 -4.02
C TYR A 174 -8.64 -7.80 -3.99
N GLY A 175 -9.72 -7.26 -3.43
CA GLY A 175 -11.07 -7.78 -3.63
C GLY A 175 -11.67 -8.31 -2.34
N TYR A 176 -12.69 -9.14 -2.47
CA TYR A 176 -13.41 -9.75 -1.36
C TYR A 176 -13.04 -11.23 -1.34
N ASN A 177 -12.00 -11.56 -0.58
CA ASN A 177 -11.43 -12.90 -0.48
C ASN A 177 -11.17 -13.28 0.98
N SER A 178 -10.78 -14.53 1.21
CA SER A 178 -10.58 -15.13 2.53
C SER A 178 -9.61 -14.37 3.44
N ILE A 179 -8.74 -13.52 2.90
CA ILE A 179 -7.80 -12.69 3.67
C ILE A 179 -8.38 -11.30 3.91
N THR A 180 -8.88 -10.64 2.86
CA THR A 180 -9.27 -9.21 2.88
C THR A 180 -10.61 -8.95 3.58
N THR A 181 -11.40 -9.98 3.85
CA THR A 181 -12.73 -9.87 4.47
C THR A 181 -12.75 -10.31 5.94
N GLU A 182 -11.61 -10.26 6.63
CA GLU A 182 -11.53 -10.53 8.07
C GLU A 182 -12.49 -9.62 8.85
N PRO A 183 -13.40 -10.15 9.69
CA PRO A 183 -14.33 -9.29 10.44
C PRO A 183 -13.59 -8.27 11.32
N ILE A 184 -14.14 -7.07 11.48
CA ILE A 184 -13.49 -6.04 12.31
C ILE A 184 -13.72 -6.34 13.79
N HIS A 185 -12.71 -6.90 14.47
CA HIS A 185 -12.71 -7.12 15.92
C HIS A 185 -11.35 -6.79 16.55
N ASN A 186 -11.23 -6.95 17.86
CA ASN A 186 -9.99 -6.57 18.57
C ASN A 186 -8.82 -7.51 18.25
N ASP A 187 -9.11 -8.78 17.95
CA ASP A 187 -8.13 -9.86 17.79
C ASP A 187 -7.86 -10.21 16.31
N MET A 188 -7.88 -9.22 15.43
CA MET A 188 -7.58 -9.42 14.00
C MET A 188 -6.14 -9.90 13.79
N GLU A 189 -5.96 -10.86 12.90
CA GLU A 189 -4.70 -11.48 12.53
C GLU A 189 -4.17 -11.02 11.17
N ASN A 190 -5.06 -10.62 10.25
CA ASN A 190 -4.66 -10.28 8.89
C ASN A 190 -4.36 -8.78 8.75
N TYR A 191 -5.06 -7.92 9.50
CA TYR A 191 -4.94 -6.46 9.38
C TYR A 191 -4.81 -5.74 10.73
N ARG A 192 -4.03 -4.65 10.76
CA ARG A 192 -3.96 -3.73 11.91
C ARG A 192 -5.04 -2.64 11.88
N GLU A 193 -5.29 -2.18 10.67
CA GLU A 193 -6.39 -1.32 10.24
C GLU A 193 -6.60 -1.55 8.74
N ASN A 194 -7.42 -0.76 8.06
CA ASN A 194 -7.89 -1.11 6.72
C ASN A 194 -6.83 -1.16 5.61
N SER A 195 -5.62 -0.65 5.82
CA SER A 195 -4.56 -0.54 4.79
C SER A 195 -3.28 -1.34 5.06
N HIS A 196 -2.93 -1.57 6.33
CA HIS A 196 -1.70 -2.24 6.74
C HIS A 196 -1.99 -3.68 7.17
N TYR A 197 -1.64 -4.61 6.29
CA TYR A 197 -1.67 -6.05 6.57
C TYR A 197 -0.50 -6.48 7.49
N THR A 198 -0.65 -7.63 8.14
CA THR A 198 0.36 -8.19 9.06
C THR A 198 1.45 -8.96 8.32
N PRO A 199 2.61 -9.26 8.96
CA PRO A 199 3.63 -10.12 8.37
C PRO A 199 3.12 -11.49 7.93
N LYS A 200 2.08 -12.03 8.59
CA LYS A 200 1.39 -13.26 8.17
C LYS A 200 0.88 -13.14 6.74
N VAL A 201 0.15 -12.07 6.43
CA VAL A 201 -0.35 -11.79 5.08
C VAL A 201 0.78 -11.49 4.11
N GLY A 202 1.81 -10.75 4.55
CA GLY A 202 3.02 -10.52 3.75
C GLY A 202 3.69 -11.82 3.29
N ASN A 203 3.78 -12.82 4.17
CA ASN A 203 4.30 -14.14 3.82
C ASN A 203 3.39 -14.84 2.79
N LEU A 204 2.07 -14.77 2.92
CA LEU A 204 1.15 -15.34 1.94
C LEU A 204 1.29 -14.70 0.55
N ILE A 205 1.51 -13.39 0.49
CA ILE A 205 1.80 -12.66 -0.76
C ILE A 205 3.09 -13.23 -1.38
N LEU A 206 4.18 -13.27 -0.62
CA LEU A 206 5.46 -13.76 -1.13
C LEU A 206 5.40 -15.23 -1.56
N ASN A 207 4.69 -16.07 -0.80
CA ASN A 207 4.43 -17.47 -1.13
C ASN A 207 3.76 -17.58 -2.51
N ARG A 208 2.70 -16.79 -2.76
CA ARG A 208 2.01 -16.75 -4.06
C ARG A 208 2.90 -16.24 -5.18
N LEU A 209 3.61 -15.12 -4.96
CA LEU A 209 4.41 -14.47 -6.00
C LEU A 209 5.64 -15.29 -6.41
N LEU A 210 6.23 -16.04 -5.46
CA LEU A 210 7.45 -16.81 -5.67
C LEU A 210 7.19 -18.29 -5.90
N SER A 211 5.93 -18.71 -5.97
CA SER A 211 5.54 -20.13 -6.03
C SER A 211 6.19 -20.96 -4.92
N TYR A 212 6.22 -20.39 -3.72
CA TYR A 212 6.80 -21.01 -2.53
C TYR A 212 5.68 -21.34 -1.54
N LYS A 213 5.60 -22.59 -1.08
CA LYS A 213 4.54 -23.04 -0.14
C LYS A 213 3.13 -22.63 -0.60
N GLU A 214 2.83 -22.85 -1.88
CA GLU A 214 1.55 -22.44 -2.47
C GLU A 214 0.35 -23.08 -1.77
N GLU A 215 0.53 -24.27 -1.19
CA GLU A 215 -0.47 -24.98 -0.40
C GLU A 215 -0.90 -24.22 0.86
N GLU A 216 -0.06 -23.30 1.38
CA GLU A 216 -0.40 -22.43 2.51
C GLU A 216 -1.21 -21.19 2.08
N VAL A 217 -1.31 -20.91 0.78
CA VAL A 217 -2.00 -19.71 0.26
C VAL A 217 -3.43 -20.04 -0.17
N PRO A 218 -4.46 -19.34 0.37
CA PRO A 218 -5.84 -19.50 -0.10
C PRO A 218 -5.97 -19.29 -1.62
N GLN A 219 -6.72 -20.17 -2.30
CA GLN A 219 -6.83 -20.15 -3.76
C GLN A 219 -7.38 -18.81 -4.30
N ASP A 220 -8.25 -18.15 -3.53
CA ASP A 220 -8.87 -16.87 -3.86
C ASP A 220 -7.99 -15.64 -3.57
N PHE A 221 -6.76 -15.83 -3.07
CA PHE A 221 -5.87 -14.74 -2.66
C PHE A 221 -4.64 -14.61 -3.57
N GLY A 222 -4.61 -13.58 -4.44
CA GLY A 222 -3.49 -13.31 -5.36
C GLY A 222 -3.69 -13.92 -6.74
N ILE A 223 -4.72 -13.46 -7.46
CA ILE A 223 -5.11 -13.99 -8.77
C ILE A 223 -4.28 -13.32 -9.86
N LEU A 224 -3.62 -14.08 -10.73
CA LEU A 224 -2.93 -13.51 -11.88
C LEU A 224 -3.95 -12.96 -12.89
N ILE A 225 -3.87 -11.65 -13.15
CA ILE A 225 -4.74 -10.94 -14.10
C ILE A 225 -3.94 -10.42 -15.29
N ASN A 226 -4.57 -10.43 -16.46
CA ASN A 226 -4.03 -9.97 -17.72
C ASN A 226 -5.16 -9.49 -18.65
N SER A 227 -4.82 -9.03 -19.85
CA SER A 227 -5.78 -8.54 -20.84
C SER A 227 -6.83 -9.58 -21.27
N GLU A 228 -6.57 -10.87 -21.09
CA GLU A 228 -7.50 -11.94 -21.49
C GLU A 228 -8.58 -12.19 -20.44
N ASN A 229 -8.26 -12.05 -19.15
CA ASN A 229 -9.15 -12.42 -18.05
C ASN A 229 -9.74 -11.23 -17.26
N ILE A 230 -9.26 -10.01 -17.48
CA ILE A 230 -9.59 -8.85 -16.65
C ILE A 230 -11.10 -8.60 -16.51
N GLU A 231 -11.89 -8.68 -17.58
CA GLU A 231 -13.33 -8.41 -17.49
C GLU A 231 -14.09 -9.46 -16.66
N SER A 232 -13.68 -10.72 -16.77
CA SER A 232 -14.26 -11.81 -15.97
C SER A 232 -13.92 -11.64 -14.48
N HIS A 233 -12.68 -11.23 -14.19
CA HIS A 233 -12.21 -10.96 -12.84
C HIS A 233 -12.93 -9.78 -12.20
N LEU A 234 -13.10 -8.67 -12.93
CA LEU A 234 -13.87 -7.50 -12.46
C LEU A 234 -15.34 -7.85 -12.20
N THR A 235 -15.94 -8.69 -13.06
CA THR A 235 -17.30 -9.20 -12.85
C THR A 235 -17.39 -10.02 -11.57
N LYS A 236 -16.42 -10.89 -11.31
CA LYS A 236 -16.35 -11.67 -10.07
C LYS A 236 -16.24 -10.77 -8.84
N ILE A 237 -15.35 -9.76 -8.85
CA ILE A 237 -15.21 -8.81 -7.73
C ILE A 237 -16.53 -8.11 -7.41
N ARG A 238 -17.29 -7.69 -8.44
CA ARG A 238 -18.62 -7.08 -8.23
C ARG A 238 -19.60 -8.04 -7.56
N GLN A 239 -19.61 -9.32 -7.97
CA GLN A 239 -20.48 -10.34 -7.38
C GLN A 239 -20.06 -10.65 -5.94
N ASP A 240 -18.77 -10.86 -5.69
CA ASP A 240 -18.23 -11.14 -4.37
C ASP A 240 -18.54 -9.98 -3.41
N ARG A 241 -18.48 -8.74 -3.89
CA ARG A 241 -18.89 -7.55 -3.14
C ARG A 241 -20.32 -7.65 -2.65
N GLU A 242 -21.28 -7.92 -3.54
CA GLU A 242 -22.70 -7.94 -3.15
C GLU A 242 -22.97 -9.03 -2.10
N ILE A 243 -22.29 -10.18 -2.22
CA ILE A 243 -22.33 -11.26 -1.23
C ILE A 243 -21.73 -10.78 0.10
N TRP A 244 -20.53 -10.20 0.07
CA TRP A 244 -19.85 -9.71 1.25
C TRP A 244 -20.66 -8.64 1.99
N ALA A 245 -21.18 -7.64 1.25
CA ALA A 245 -21.94 -6.54 1.81
C ALA A 245 -23.24 -7.01 2.49
N LYS A 246 -23.89 -8.05 1.95
CA LYS A 246 -25.06 -8.69 2.57
C LYS A 246 -24.70 -9.38 3.89
N ASN A 247 -23.52 -9.99 3.96
CA ASN A 247 -23.07 -10.77 5.11
C ASN A 247 -22.36 -9.92 6.19
N HIS A 248 -21.93 -8.69 5.85
CA HIS A 248 -21.19 -7.77 6.73
C HIS A 248 -21.90 -6.41 6.88
N PRO A 249 -23.18 -6.39 7.32
CA PRO A 249 -23.95 -5.15 7.39
C PRO A 249 -23.37 -4.13 8.38
N GLY A 250 -22.63 -4.59 9.39
CA GLY A 250 -21.98 -3.72 10.38
C GLY A 250 -20.85 -2.88 9.76
N GLU A 251 -19.99 -3.50 8.99
CA GLU A 251 -18.88 -2.88 8.27
C GLU A 251 -19.39 -1.97 7.15
N VAL A 252 -20.42 -2.39 6.41
CA VAL A 252 -21.10 -1.54 5.40
C VAL A 252 -21.68 -0.29 6.06
N LYS A 253 -22.34 -0.45 7.22
CA LYS A 253 -22.87 0.69 7.99
C LYS A 253 -21.75 1.61 8.46
N LEU A 254 -20.63 1.07 8.93
CA LEU A 254 -19.46 1.84 9.37
C LEU A 254 -18.91 2.73 8.23
N VAL A 255 -18.72 2.16 7.03
CA VAL A 255 -18.25 2.92 5.86
C VAL A 255 -19.21 4.07 5.53
N LYS A 256 -20.53 3.80 5.59
CA LYS A 256 -21.57 4.79 5.31
C LYS A 256 -21.58 5.92 6.35
N GLU A 257 -21.44 5.61 7.63
CA GLU A 257 -21.42 6.62 8.70
C GLU A 257 -20.20 7.54 8.57
N ILE A 258 -19.03 6.98 8.23
CA ILE A 258 -17.82 7.79 7.99
C ILE A 258 -18.00 8.68 6.78
N LYS A 259 -18.55 8.16 5.67
CA LYS A 259 -18.85 8.97 4.48
C LYS A 259 -19.80 10.13 4.80
N GLN A 260 -20.86 9.87 5.55
CA GLN A 260 -21.83 10.91 5.95
C GLN A 260 -21.18 12.01 6.79
N LYS A 261 -20.29 11.65 7.73
CA LYS A 261 -19.54 12.62 8.53
C LYS A 261 -18.61 13.47 7.65
N PHE A 262 -17.90 12.83 6.72
CA PHE A 262 -17.06 13.51 5.75
C PHE A 262 -17.88 14.49 4.90
N ASP A 263 -19.00 14.05 4.32
CA ASP A 263 -19.86 14.93 3.51
C ASP A 263 -20.43 16.10 4.31
N ALA A 264 -20.79 15.89 5.57
CA ALA A 264 -21.23 16.95 6.46
C ALA A 264 -20.13 17.97 6.78
N SER A 265 -18.85 17.57 6.73
CA SER A 265 -17.71 18.47 6.97
C SER A 265 -17.37 19.38 5.78
N LEU A 266 -17.90 19.07 4.59
CA LEU A 266 -17.71 19.87 3.37
C LEU A 266 -18.77 20.98 3.18
N ASN A 267 -19.86 20.93 3.97
CA ASN A 267 -20.96 21.91 3.95
C ASN A 267 -20.82 22.93 5.07
#